data_AF-A0A3N0J0R5-F1
#
_entry.id   AF-A0A3N0J0R5-F1
#
_cell.length_a   1.000
_cell.length_b   1.000
_cell.length_c   1.000
_cell.angle_alpha   90.00
_cell.angle_beta   90.00
_cell.angle_gamma   90.00
#
_symmetry.space_group_name_H-M   'P 1'
#
loop_
_entity.id
_entity.type
_entity.pdbx_description
1 polymer ?
#
loop_
_entity_poly.entity_id
_entity_poly.type
_entity_poly.pdbx_seq_one_letter_code
_entity_poly.pdbx_strand_id
1 'polypeptide(L)'
;MESVVTVRLNGDMKDRATAIMQREGYTPSSAVRRLFEYTVKHDGLPFVKNEKPDEDELRRRIEAFDRVHTKRPLAMTDEELREARLKDRYGLDA
;
A
#
# COMPACT_ATOMS: atom_id res chain seq x y z
N MET A 1 15.93 23.77 -16.16
CA MET A 1 16.34 22.99 -17.35
C MET A 1 15.16 22.14 -17.77
N GLU A 2 14.72 22.26 -19.02
CA GLU A 2 13.74 21.34 -19.59
C GLU A 2 14.46 20.04 -19.97
N SER A 3 13.82 18.89 -19.76
CA SER A 3 14.36 17.56 -20.08
C SER A 3 13.35 16.79 -20.92
N VAL A 4 13.84 16.03 -21.91
CA VAL A 4 13.00 15.29 -22.85
C VAL A 4 13.07 13.79 -22.54
N VAL A 5 11.91 13.14 -22.48
CA VAL A 5 11.79 11.68 -22.36
C VAL A 5 11.49 11.10 -23.73
N THR A 6 12.35 10.22 -24.23
CA THR A 6 12.12 9.46 -25.47
C THR A 6 12.00 7.97 -25.15
N VAL A 7 10.94 7.32 -25.65
CA VAL A 7 10.68 5.89 -25.41
C VAL A 7 10.33 5.22 -26.73
N ARG A 8 10.93 4.05 -26.98
CA ARG A 8 10.58 3.20 -28.12
C ARG A 8 9.36 2.37 -27.78
N LEU A 9 8.31 2.51 -28.58
CA LEU A 9 7.05 1.77 -28.45
C LEU A 9 6.77 1.00 -29.75
N ASN A 10 6.06 -0.12 -29.64
CA ASN A 10 5.44 -0.74 -30.80
C ASN A 10 4.43 0.23 -31.44
N GLY A 11 4.40 0.30 -32.77
CA GLY A 11 3.55 1.23 -33.53
C GLY A 11 2.06 1.09 -33.23
N ASP A 12 1.53 -0.13 -33.37
CA ASP A 12 0.12 -0.44 -33.13
C ASP A 12 -0.30 -0.10 -31.68
N MET A 13 0.58 -0.38 -30.72
CA MET A 13 0.36 -0.06 -29.32
C MET A 13 0.29 1.45 -29.11
N LYS A 14 1.20 2.21 -29.73
CA LYS A 14 1.24 3.67 -29.63
C LYS A 14 -0.05 4.30 -30.17
N ASP A 15 -0.52 3.85 -31.33
CA ASP A 15 -1.70 4.41 -31.97
C ASP A 15 -2.96 4.13 -31.16
N ARG A 16 -3.13 2.88 -30.69
CA ARG A 16 -4.22 2.50 -29.79
C ARG A 16 -4.20 3.27 -28.48
N ALA A 17 -3.04 3.37 -27.83
CA ALA A 17 -2.91 4.08 -26.57
C ALA A 17 -3.21 5.58 -26.75
N THR A 18 -2.77 6.18 -27.85
CA THR A 18 -3.03 7.59 -28.16
C THR A 18 -4.53 7.83 -28.35
N ALA A 19 -5.24 6.94 -29.07
CA ALA A 19 -6.68 7.04 -29.25
C ALA A 19 -7.44 6.94 -27.92
N ILE A 20 -7.02 6.04 -27.02
CA ILE A 20 -7.61 5.91 -25.68
C ILE A 20 -7.37 7.19 -24.88
N MET A 21 -6.12 7.67 -24.83
CA MET A 21 -5.78 8.89 -24.08
C MET A 21 -6.59 10.10 -24.57
N GLN A 22 -6.73 10.26 -25.89
CA GLN A 22 -7.52 11.34 -26.47
C GLN A 22 -8.99 11.27 -26.07
N ARG A 23 -9.57 10.06 -26.04
CA ARG A 23 -10.95 9.86 -25.57
C ARG A 23 -11.12 10.26 -24.10
N GLU A 24 -10.11 10.01 -23.28
CA GLU A 24 -10.09 10.43 -21.86
C GLU A 24 -9.67 11.90 -21.67
N GLY A 25 -9.47 12.67 -22.75
CA GLY A 25 -9.11 14.09 -22.68
C GLY A 25 -7.62 14.37 -22.44
N TYR A 26 -6.75 13.38 -22.63
CA TYR A 26 -5.31 13.49 -22.44
C TYR A 26 -4.54 13.41 -23.76
N THR A 27 -3.45 14.18 -23.85
CA THR A 27 -2.39 13.93 -24.84
C THR A 27 -1.35 12.97 -24.25
N PRO A 28 -0.62 12.19 -25.08
CA PRO A 28 0.44 11.31 -24.59
C PRO A 28 1.46 12.02 -23.69
N SER A 29 1.87 13.24 -24.07
CA SER A 29 2.80 14.05 -23.29
C SER A 29 2.22 14.45 -21.92
N SER A 30 0.93 14.82 -21.87
CA SER A 30 0.27 15.16 -20.60
C SER A 30 0.12 13.94 -19.68
N ALA A 31 -0.17 12.77 -20.23
CA ALA A 31 -0.26 11.52 -19.46
C ALA A 31 1.10 11.13 -18.87
N VAL A 32 2.17 11.23 -19.66
CA VAL A 32 3.55 10.98 -19.18
C VAL A 32 3.93 11.99 -18.10
N ARG A 33 3.64 13.29 -18.30
CA ARG A 33 3.91 14.30 -17.27
C ARG A 33 3.17 13.98 -15.95
N ARG A 34 1.90 13.58 -16.05
CA ARG A 34 1.09 13.23 -14.88
C ARG A 34 1.62 12.01 -14.14
N LEU A 35 2.17 11.04 -14.86
CA LEU A 35 2.86 9.89 -14.27
C LEU A 35 4.06 10.34 -13.43
N PHE A 36 4.93 11.20 -13.97
CA PHE A 36 6.08 11.73 -13.22
C PHE A 36 5.65 12.55 -12.00
N GLU A 37 4.63 13.40 -12.14
CA GLU A 37 4.06 14.15 -11.00
C GLU A 37 3.54 13.22 -9.90
N TYR A 38 2.85 12.14 -10.27
CA TYR A 38 2.37 11.15 -9.32
C TYR A 38 3.54 10.48 -8.59
N THR A 39 4.55 10.02 -9.33
CA THR A 39 5.72 9.33 -8.75
C THR A 39 6.46 10.22 -7.77
N VAL A 40 6.68 11.49 -8.09
CA VAL A 40 7.32 12.45 -7.18
C VAL A 40 6.46 12.72 -5.95
N LYS A 41 5.14 12.81 -6.11
CA LYS A 41 4.23 13.12 -5.00
C LYS A 41 4.04 11.94 -4.03
N HIS A 42 4.04 10.71 -4.53
CA HIS A 42 3.66 9.52 -3.78
C HIS A 42 4.83 8.57 -3.49
N ASP A 43 6.04 8.91 -3.95
CA ASP A 43 7.23 8.05 -3.88
C ASP A 43 6.95 6.62 -4.36
N GLY A 44 6.17 6.51 -5.43
CA GLY A 44 5.61 5.24 -5.85
C GLY A 44 4.89 5.33 -7.19
N LEU A 45 4.76 4.19 -7.87
CA LEU A 45 4.09 4.12 -9.16
C LEU A 45 2.58 3.91 -8.97
N PRO A 46 1.74 4.47 -9.86
CA PRO A 46 0.29 4.28 -9.83
C PRO A 46 -0.14 2.89 -10.34
N PHE A 47 0.79 1.94 -10.45
CA PHE A 47 0.54 0.57 -10.87
C PHE A 47 0.51 -0.33 -9.65
N VAL A 48 -0.36 -1.34 -9.67
CA VAL A 48 -0.32 -2.42 -8.69
C VAL A 48 1.05 -3.10 -8.84
N LYS A 49 1.84 -3.13 -7.76
CA LYS A 49 3.09 -3.89 -7.75
C LYS A 49 2.74 -5.36 -7.97
N ASN A 50 3.08 -5.88 -9.15
CA ASN A 50 2.97 -7.32 -9.47
C ASN A 50 4.09 -8.14 -8.83
N GLU A 51 4.90 -7.57 -7.95
CA GLU A 51 5.83 -8.33 -7.14
C GLU A 51 5.01 -9.17 -6.14
N LYS A 52 5.18 -10.49 -6.22
CA LYS A 52 4.85 -11.36 -5.09
C LYS A 52 5.44 -10.68 -3.85
N PRO A 53 4.65 -10.49 -2.77
CA PRO A 53 5.15 -9.84 -1.57
C PRO A 53 6.46 -10.51 -1.17
N ASP A 54 7.46 -9.68 -0.91
CA ASP A 54 8.77 -10.11 -0.43
C ASP A 54 8.61 -11.06 0.77
N GLU A 55 9.52 -12.01 0.93
CA GLU A 55 9.42 -13.06 1.96
C GLU A 55 9.30 -12.44 3.36
N ASP A 56 9.96 -11.29 3.58
CA ASP A 56 9.86 -10.49 4.79
C ASP A 56 8.49 -9.85 5.00
N GLU A 57 7.85 -9.40 3.92
CA GLU A 57 6.51 -8.83 3.95
C GLU A 57 5.44 -9.92 4.19
N LEU A 58 5.65 -11.11 3.61
CA LEU A 58 4.80 -12.27 3.88
C LEU A 58 4.93 -12.71 5.35
N ARG A 59 6.16 -12.79 5.87
CA ARG A 59 6.43 -13.11 7.28
C ARG A 59 5.78 -12.10 8.23
N ARG A 60 5.91 -10.79 7.98
CA ARG A 60 5.23 -9.75 8.77
C ARG A 60 3.71 -9.91 8.78
N ARG A 61 3.11 -10.27 7.64
CA ARG A 61 1.66 -10.48 7.53
C ARG A 61 1.21 -11.72 8.28
N ILE A 62 1.98 -12.82 8.22
CA ILE A 62 1.71 -14.04 8.97
C ILE A 62 1.84 -13.76 10.47
N GLU A 63 2.91 -13.11 10.92
CA GLU A 63 3.09 -12.74 12.33
C GLU A 63 1.97 -11.82 12.85
N ALA A 64 1.55 -10.84 12.05
CA ALA A 64 0.41 -9.98 12.39
C ALA A 64 -0.90 -10.76 12.45
N PHE A 65 -1.13 -11.68 11.51
CA PHE A 65 -2.30 -12.55 11.49
C PHE A 65 -2.31 -13.48 12.70
N ASP A 66 -1.21 -14.16 12.99
CA ASP A 66 -1.06 -15.07 14.13
C ASP A 66 -1.24 -14.34 15.47
N ARG A 67 -0.74 -13.11 15.60
CA ARG A 67 -0.96 -12.27 16.79
C ARG A 67 -2.43 -11.91 17.01
N VAL A 68 -3.21 -11.79 15.94
CA VAL A 68 -4.65 -11.50 16.02
C VAL A 68 -5.47 -12.78 16.21
N HIS A 69 -5.04 -13.90 15.64
CA HIS A 69 -5.79 -15.15 15.64
C HIS A 69 -5.50 -16.10 16.81
N THR A 70 -4.42 -15.87 17.58
CA THR A 70 -4.04 -16.74 18.72
C THR A 70 -4.59 -16.32 20.08
N LYS A 71 -5.40 -15.26 20.16
CA LYS A 71 -6.17 -15.06 21.39
C LYS A 71 -7.35 -16.02 21.35
N ARG A 72 -7.23 -17.15 22.08
CA ARG A 72 -8.40 -17.72 22.76
C ARG A 72 -9.21 -16.53 23.25
N PRO A 73 -10.51 -16.43 22.93
CA PRO A 73 -11.31 -15.33 23.44
C PRO A 73 -11.02 -15.25 24.93
N LEU A 74 -10.48 -14.11 25.36
CA LEU A 74 -10.31 -13.87 26.78
C LEU A 74 -11.73 -13.99 27.32
N ALA A 75 -12.04 -15.11 27.95
CA ALA A 75 -13.27 -15.32 28.70
C ALA A 75 -13.22 -14.48 29.98
N MET A 76 -12.72 -13.25 29.85
CA MET A 76 -12.61 -12.25 30.88
C MET A 76 -13.51 -11.12 30.42
N THR A 77 -14.47 -10.81 31.26
CA THR A 77 -15.32 -9.64 31.12
C THR A 77 -14.47 -8.37 31.20
N ASP A 78 -15.01 -7.26 30.67
CA ASP A 78 -14.30 -5.99 30.62
C ASP A 78 -13.83 -5.50 32.01
N GLU A 79 -14.55 -5.90 33.07
CA GLU A 79 -14.20 -5.58 34.46
C GLU A 79 -12.96 -6.36 34.94
N GLU A 80 -12.90 -7.66 34.64
CA GLU A 80 -11.73 -8.50 34.97
C GLU A 80 -10.48 -8.03 34.21
N LEU A 81 -10.65 -7.49 33.01
CA LEU A 81 -9.57 -6.92 32.21
C LEU A 81 -9.08 -5.58 32.76
N ARG A 82 -9.98 -4.78 33.35
CA ARG A 82 -9.67 -3.52 34.02
C ARG A 82 -8.91 -3.77 35.32
N GLU A 83 -9.37 -4.71 36.15
CA GLU A 83 -8.71 -5.08 37.40
C GLU A 83 -7.30 -5.64 37.17
N ALA A 84 -7.14 -6.53 36.18
CA ALA A 84 -5.83 -7.09 35.82
C ALA A 84 -4.84 -6.00 35.39
N ARG A 85 -5.30 -5.01 34.59
CA ARG A 85 -4.46 -3.88 34.17
C ARG A 85 -4.16 -2.91 35.32
N LEU A 86 -5.07 -2.75 36.27
CA LEU A 86 -4.87 -1.90 37.44
C LEU A 86 -3.86 -2.54 38.40
N LYS A 87 -3.96 -3.86 38.63
CA LYS A 87 -3.00 -4.64 39.41
C LYS A 87 -1.59 -4.59 38.81
N ASP A 88 -1.46 -4.85 37.51
CA ASP A 88 -0.16 -4.87 36.82
C ASP A 88 0.53 -3.50 36.84
N ARG A 89 -0.24 -2.40 36.79
CA ARG A 89 0.31 -1.04 36.76
C ARG A 89 0.65 -0.47 38.14
N TYR A 90 -0.06 -0.88 39.19
CA TYR A 90 0.07 -0.28 40.52
C TYR A 90 0.52 -1.25 41.62
N GLY A 91 0.71 -2.54 41.32
CA GLY A 91 1.27 -3.52 42.26
C GLY A 91 0.48 -3.70 43.55
N LEU A 92 -0.84 -3.50 43.51
CA LEU A 92 -1.71 -3.64 44.68
C LEU A 92 -2.06 -5.11 44.89
N ASP A 93 -1.19 -5.80 45.62
CA ASP A 93 -1.58 -6.98 46.41
C ASP A 93 -2.14 -6.48 47.75
N ALA A 94 -3.42 -6.74 47.97
CA ALA A 94 -4.05 -6.68 49.29
C ALA A 94 -4.08 -8.08 49.89
#